data_AF-A0A3B9JD22-F1
#
_entry.id   AF-A0A3B9JD22-F1
#
_cell.length_a   1.000
_cell.length_b   1.000
_cell.length_c   1.000
_cell.angle_alpha   90.00
_cell.angle_beta   90.00
_cell.angle_gamma   90.00
#
_symmetry.space_group_name_H-M   'P 1'
#
loop_
_entity.id
_entity.type
_entity.pdbx_description
1 polymer ?
#
loop_
_entity_poly.entity_id
_entity_poly.type
_entity_poly.pdbx_seq_one_letter_code
_entity_poly.pdbx_strand_id
1 'polypeptide(L)'
;QLSAEGERKLPADVQVGLYRIAQEALNNVVKHAKASQAVVTLRCGDTVRLTVADNGAGFDSSTVTADHLGLKIMRERAEAI
;
A
#
# COMPACT_ATOMS: atom_id res chain seq x y z
N GLN A 1 -3.48 4.98 -11.94
CA GLN A 1 -4.86 5.42 -11.66
C GLN A 1 -5.06 5.53 -10.15
N LEU A 2 -5.79 6.53 -9.67
CA LEU A 2 -6.12 6.73 -8.26
C LEU A 2 -7.63 6.89 -8.12
N SER A 3 -8.24 6.17 -7.19
CA SER A 3 -9.67 6.31 -6.86
C SER A 3 -9.89 6.19 -5.35
N ALA A 4 -10.85 6.95 -4.84
CA ALA A 4 -11.30 6.89 -3.47
C ALA A 4 -12.83 6.84 -3.42
N GLU A 5 -13.38 5.94 -2.60
CA GLU A 5 -14.82 5.71 -2.44
C GLU A 5 -15.19 5.78 -0.95
N GLY A 6 -16.29 6.46 -0.63
CA GLY A 6 -16.83 6.62 0.73
C GLY A 6 -16.56 7.99 1.36
N GLU A 7 -17.45 8.42 2.25
CA GLU A 7 -17.44 9.76 2.88
C GLU A 7 -16.98 9.76 4.34
N ARG A 8 -16.56 8.60 4.87
CA ARG A 8 -16.17 8.48 6.29
C ARG A 8 -14.84 9.20 6.54
N LYS A 9 -14.87 10.21 7.42
CA LYS A 9 -13.66 10.91 7.87
C LYS A 9 -12.84 9.99 8.78
N LEU A 10 -11.60 9.74 8.39
CA LEU A 10 -10.68 8.90 9.16
C LEU A 10 -9.94 9.73 10.22
N PRO A 11 -9.57 9.12 11.36
CA PRO A 11 -8.60 9.70 12.28
C PRO A 11 -7.29 10.10 11.58
N ALA A 12 -6.62 11.14 12.07
CA ALA A 12 -5.46 11.73 11.37
C ALA A 12 -4.25 10.78 11.32
N ASP A 13 -4.03 10.03 12.39
CA ASP A 13 -3.04 8.95 12.48
C ASP A 13 -3.30 7.84 11.45
N VAL A 14 -4.55 7.42 11.29
CA VAL A 14 -4.96 6.43 10.27
C VAL A 14 -4.66 6.97 8.85
N GLN A 15 -4.98 8.24 8.58
CA GLN A 15 -4.68 8.85 7.28
C GLN A 15 -3.17 8.87 6.98
N VAL A 16 -2.35 9.27 7.97
CA VAL A 16 -0.89 9.29 7.83
C VAL A 16 -0.32 7.89 7.66
N GLY A 17 -0.84 6.91 8.40
CA GLY A 17 -0.47 5.50 8.27
C GLY A 17 -0.71 4.96 6.86
N LEU A 18 -1.94 5.14 6.36
CA LEU A 18 -2.34 4.74 5.01
C LEU A 18 -1.53 5.45 3.92
N TYR A 19 -1.27 6.75 4.08
CA TYR A 19 -0.44 7.51 3.14
C TYR A 19 0.97 6.94 3.05
N ARG A 20 1.61 6.64 4.19
CA ARG A 20 2.96 6.06 4.22
C ARG A 20 3.00 4.65 3.63
N ILE A 21 1.96 3.85 3.85
CA ILE A 21 1.82 2.53 3.23
C ILE A 21 1.70 2.67 1.70
N ALA A 22 0.84 3.56 1.21
CA ALA A 22 0.69 3.82 -0.21
C ALA A 22 2.00 4.31 -0.85
N GLN A 23 2.71 5.21 -0.17
CA GLN A 23 3.98 5.75 -0.63
C GLN A 23 5.04 4.66 -0.80
N GLU A 24 5.19 3.78 0.20
CA GLU A 24 6.18 2.70 0.13
C GLU A 24 5.80 1.63 -0.90
N ALA A 25 4.51 1.30 -1.02
CA ALA A 25 4.03 0.40 -2.05
C ALA A 25 4.34 0.93 -3.46
N LEU A 26 4.06 2.21 -3.74
CA LEU A 26 4.38 2.83 -5.02
C LEU A 26 5.89 2.92 -5.28
N ASN A 27 6.69 3.18 -4.23
CA ASN A 27 8.14 3.14 -4.31
C ASN A 27 8.64 1.74 -4.74
N ASN A 28 8.02 0.68 -4.19
CA ASN A 28 8.34 -0.70 -4.59
C ASN A 28 7.98 -0.97 -6.05
N VAL A 29 6.83 -0.49 -6.53
CA VAL A 29 6.45 -0.61 -7.94
C VAL A 29 7.50 0.03 -8.85
N VAL A 30 7.89 1.28 -8.56
CA VAL A 30 8.87 2.03 -9.36
C VAL A 30 10.23 1.35 -9.38
N LYS A 31 10.69 0.83 -8.24
CA LYS A 31 12.03 0.24 -8.11
C LYS A 31 12.11 -1.19 -8.62
N HIS A 32 11.05 -1.98 -8.49
CA HIS A 32 11.14 -3.44 -8.60
C HIS A 32 10.21 -4.05 -9.64
N ALA A 33 9.01 -3.50 -9.83
CA ALA A 33 7.96 -4.21 -10.57
C ALA A 33 8.16 -4.24 -12.09
N LYS A 34 8.90 -3.28 -12.66
CA LYS A 34 8.94 -3.04 -14.13
C LYS A 34 7.53 -2.92 -14.75
N ALA A 35 6.59 -2.39 -13.95
CA ALA A 35 5.20 -2.22 -14.33
C ALA A 35 5.02 -1.03 -15.29
N SER A 36 4.05 -1.12 -16.20
CA SER A 36 3.63 0.01 -17.03
C SER A 36 2.46 0.79 -16.40
N GLN A 37 1.79 0.19 -15.41
CA GLN A 37 0.64 0.77 -14.74
C GLN A 37 0.58 0.35 -13.27
N ALA A 38 0.13 1.28 -12.44
CA ALA A 38 -0.30 1.02 -11.08
C ALA A 38 -1.67 1.63 -10.82
N VAL A 39 -2.45 0.97 -9.96
CA VAL A 39 -3.78 1.36 -9.51
C VAL A 39 -3.78 1.45 -7.99
N VAL A 40 -4.20 2.61 -7.48
CA VAL A 40 -4.39 2.84 -6.05
C VAL A 40 -5.88 3.05 -5.80
N THR A 41 -6.46 2.25 -4.92
CA THR A 41 -7.86 2.34 -4.52
C THR A 41 -7.96 2.48 -3.01
N LEU A 42 -8.70 3.47 -2.52
CA LEU A 42 -9.08 3.61 -1.13
C LEU A 42 -10.59 3.45 -0.99
N ARG A 43 -11.04 2.50 -0.18
CA ARG A 43 -12.46 2.32 0.17
C ARG A 43 -12.67 2.56 1.66
N CYS A 44 -13.55 3.49 1.99
CA CYS A 44 -13.91 3.87 3.35
C CYS A 44 -15.37 3.49 3.63
N GLY A 45 -15.57 2.30 4.20
CA GLY A 45 -16.87 1.82 4.68
C GLY A 45 -16.81 1.49 6.17
N ASP A 46 -17.40 0.35 6.57
CA ASP A 46 -17.25 -0.17 7.94
C ASP A 46 -15.82 -0.51 8.29
N THR A 47 -15.04 -0.92 7.28
CA THR A 47 -13.59 -1.06 7.33
C THR A 47 -12.94 -0.15 6.30
N VAL A 48 -11.71 0.26 6.56
CA VAL A 48 -10.89 0.97 5.57
C VAL A 48 -10.06 -0.04 4.79
N ARG A 49 -10.06 0.07 3.46
CA ARG A 49 -9.25 -0.78 2.59
C ARG A 49 -8.45 0.09 1.62
N LEU A 50 -7.14 0.07 1.77
CA LEU A 50 -6.19 0.56 0.79
C LEU A 50 -5.71 -0.61 -0.07
N THR A 51 -5.73 -0.45 -1.38
CA THR A 51 -5.19 -1.42 -2.34
C THR A 51 -4.26 -0.72 -3.30
N VAL A 52 -3.05 -1.24 -3.44
CA VAL A 52 -2.07 -0.83 -4.45
C VAL A 52 -1.78 -2.06 -5.29
N ALA A 53 -2.09 -1.98 -6.58
CA ALA A 53 -1.88 -3.06 -7.54
C ALA A 53 -1.09 -2.53 -8.74
N ASP A 54 -0.20 -3.35 -9.28
CA ASP A 54 0.55 -3.05 -10.49
C ASP A 54 0.48 -4.24 -11.45
N ASN A 55 0.86 -4.01 -12.71
CA ASN A 55 0.89 -5.04 -13.75
C ASN A 55 2.33 -5.51 -14.07
N GLY A 56 3.23 -5.43 -13.09
CA GLY A 56 4.64 -5.76 -13.24
C GLY A 56 4.94 -7.26 -13.13
N ALA A 57 6.23 -7.56 -13.00
CA ALA A 57 6.78 -8.92 -12.98
C ALA A 57 6.45 -9.74 -11.72
N GLY A 58 5.87 -9.10 -10.69
CA GLY A 58 5.65 -9.72 -9.39
C GLY A 58 6.94 -10.07 -8.64
N PHE A 59 6.81 -10.78 -7.54
CA PHE A 59 7.92 -11.30 -6.74
C PHE A 59 7.46 -12.52 -5.94
N ASP A 60 8.38 -13.41 -5.58
CA ASP A 60 8.07 -14.56 -4.73
C ASP A 60 8.20 -14.16 -3.25
N SER A 61 7.06 -14.04 -2.57
CA SER A 61 6.99 -13.67 -1.15
C SER A 61 7.75 -14.61 -0.21
N SER A 62 8.01 -15.86 -0.60
CA SER A 62 8.78 -16.81 0.20
C SER A 62 10.30 -16.54 0.16
N THR A 63 10.76 -15.87 -0.91
CA THR A 63 12.18 -15.50 -1.11
C THR A 63 12.52 -14.10 -0.61
N VAL A 64 11.49 -13.30 -0.34
CA VAL A 64 11.65 -11.96 0.24
C VAL A 64 11.99 -12.10 1.72
N THR A 65 13.29 -12.05 2.01
CA THR A 65 13.84 -12.11 3.39
C THR A 65 13.45 -10.89 4.22
N ALA A 66 13.61 -11.02 5.54
CA ALA A 66 13.36 -9.97 6.55
C ALA A 66 14.12 -8.65 6.31
N ASP A 67 15.08 -8.62 5.38
CA ASP A 67 15.83 -7.42 4.98
C ASP A 67 15.06 -6.49 4.04
N HIS A 68 13.89 -6.91 3.52
CA HIS A 68 13.00 -6.04 2.77
C HIS A 68 12.20 -5.14 3.73
N LEU A 69 12.93 -4.16 4.27
CA LEU A 69 12.46 -3.19 5.25
C LEU A 69 11.13 -2.53 4.85
N GLY A 70 10.90 -2.33 3.55
CA GLY A 70 9.66 -1.75 3.02
C GLY A 70 8.40 -2.55 3.38
N LEU A 71 8.36 -3.86 3.11
CA LEU A 71 7.20 -4.70 3.43
C LEU A 71 6.98 -4.83 4.95
N LYS A 72 8.07 -4.91 5.71
CA LYS A 72 8.02 -4.97 7.18
C LYS A 72 7.44 -3.67 7.76
N ILE A 73 7.96 -2.51 7.33
CA ILE A 73 7.45 -1.20 7.77
C ILE A 73 5.97 -1.04 7.40
N MET A 74 5.55 -1.47 6.20
CA MET A 74 4.14 -1.38 5.82
C MET A 74 3.25 -2.24 6.72
N ARG A 75 3.70 -3.44 7.11
CA ARG A 75 2.98 -4.31 8.05
C ARG A 75 2.88 -3.68 9.44
N GLU A 76 4.01 -3.23 10.00
CA GLU A 76 4.04 -2.59 11.32
C GLU A 76 3.13 -1.35 11.37
N ARG A 77 3.06 -0.58 10.29
CA ARG A 77 2.14 0.56 10.19
C ARG A 77 0.67 0.13 10.11
N ALA A 78 0.37 -0.95 9.40
CA ALA A 78 -0.99 -1.47 9.30
C ALA A 78 -1.48 -2.06 10.63
N GLU A 79 -0.58 -2.62 11.44
CA GLU A 79 -0.87 -3.14 12.79
C GLU A 79 -1.02 -2.03 13.84
N ALA A 80 -0.50 -0.83 13.55
CA ALA A 80 -0.52 0.32 14.45
C ALA A 80 -1.73 1.26 14.25
N ILE A 81 -2.64 0.96 13.30
CA ILE A 81 -3.85 1.74 12.98
C ILE A 81 -5.11 0.91 13.19
#